data_AF-A0A554A2N8-F1
#
_entry.id   AF-A0A554A2N8-F1
#
_cell.length_a   1.000
_cell.length_b   1.000
_cell.length_c   1.000
_cell.angle_alpha   90.00
_cell.angle_beta   90.00
_cell.angle_gamma   90.00
#
_symmetry.space_group_name_H-M   'P 1'
#
loop_
_entity.id
_entity.type
_entity.pdbx_description
1 polymer ?
#
loop_
_entity_poly.entity_id
_entity_poly.type
_entity_poly.pdbx_seq_one_letter_code
_entity_poly.pdbx_strand_id
1 'polypeptide(L)' 'MWVTSDGYIRHELLPDGRYDEARGKRKSAYQGKYTITGNHIDYLDDTGFTADGYFQEGVLYHAGMILYRESKDA' A
#
# COMPACT_ATOMS: atom_id res chain seq x y z
N MET A 1 -7.30 3.18 2.56
CA MET A 1 -6.26 3.86 1.76
C MET A 1 -5.14 4.23 2.71
N TRP A 2 -3.89 4.08 2.28
CA TRP A 2 -2.69 4.41 3.04
C TRP A 2 -1.94 5.48 2.29
N VAL A 3 -1.51 6.54 2.97
CA VAL A 3 -0.87 7.70 2.34
C VAL A 3 0.41 8.06 3.08
N THR A 4 1.43 8.52 2.37
CA THR A 4 2.62 9.08 3.04
C THR A 4 2.27 10.34 3.80
N SER A 5 3.09 10.71 4.80
CA SER A 5 2.87 11.93 5.59
C SER A 5 2.76 13.21 4.73
N ASP A 6 3.39 13.23 3.55
CA ASP A 6 3.34 14.36 2.62
C ASP A 6 2.21 14.22 1.57
N GLY A 7 1.48 13.10 1.56
CA GLY A 7 0.39 12.82 0.64
C GLY A 7 0.81 12.53 -0.80
N TYR A 8 2.11 12.39 -1.07
CA TYR A 8 2.63 12.14 -2.41
C TYR A 8 2.39 10.70 -2.86
N ILE A 9 2.53 9.72 -1.97
CA ILE A 9 2.22 8.33 -2.28
C ILE A 9 0.86 7.99 -1.69
N ARG A 10 0.00 7.38 -2.50
CA ARG A 10 -1.31 6.88 -2.11
C ARG A 10 -1.41 5.42 -2.50
N HIS A 11 -1.56 4.57 -1.51
CA HIS A 11 -1.62 3.13 -1.62
C HIS A 11 -3.03 2.66 -1.25
N GLU A 12 -3.76 2.11 -2.20
CA GLU A 12 -5.12 1.61 -2.02
C GLU A 12 -5.11 0.08 -2.07
N LEU A 13 -5.69 -0.54 -1.05
CA LEU A 13 -5.99 -1.98 -1.07
C LEU A 13 -7.42 -2.14 -1.55
N LEU A 14 -7.57 -2.79 -2.70
CA LEU A 14 -8.83 -3.06 -3.36
C LEU A 14 -9.46 -4.36 -2.81
N PRO A 15 -10.81 -4.44 -2.77
CA PRO A 15 -11.52 -5.58 -2.18
C PRO A 15 -11.36 -6.89 -2.97
N ASP A 16 -10.84 -6.85 -4.20
CA ASP A 16 -10.52 -8.03 -5.02
C ASP A 16 -9.16 -8.66 -4.66
N GLY A 17 -8.50 -8.17 -3.60
CA GLY A 17 -7.18 -8.65 -3.19
C GLY A 17 -6.03 -8.06 -3.99
N ARG A 18 -6.27 -6.94 -4.68
CA ARG A 18 -5.27 -6.19 -5.43
C ARG A 18 -4.92 -4.87 -4.75
N TYR A 19 -3.72 -4.38 -4.99
CA TYR A 19 -3.31 -3.06 -4.54
C TYR A 19 -3.05 -2.14 -5.73
N ASP A 20 -3.30 -0.84 -5.53
CA ASP A 20 -2.96 0.24 -6.46
C ASP A 20 -2.15 1.29 -5.71
N GLU A 21 -0.95 1.58 -6.20
CA GLU A 21 -0.11 2.64 -5.66
C GLU A 21 0.03 3.78 -6.66
N ALA A 22 -0.49 4.95 -6.31
CA ALA A 22 -0.29 6.20 -7.03
C ALA A 22 0.85 7.01 -6.40
N ARG A 23 1.70 7.61 -7.23
CA ARG A 23 2.79 8.52 -6.81
C ARG A 23 2.65 9.87 -7.49
N GLY A 24 2.28 10.89 -6.73
CA GLY A 24 2.11 12.27 -7.18
C GLY A 24 1.13 12.36 -8.34
N LYS A 25 1.62 12.73 -9.52
CA LYS A 25 0.82 12.85 -10.75
C LYS A 25 0.63 11.52 -11.49
N ARG A 26 1.42 10.49 -11.17
CA ARG A 26 1.32 9.17 -11.78
C ARG A 26 0.33 8.33 -11.00
N LYS A 27 -0.91 8.29 -11.49
CA LYS A 27 -1.93 7.36 -11.02
C LYS A 27 -1.50 5.93 -11.38
N SER A 28 -1.68 5.00 -10.45
CA SER A 28 -1.38 3.58 -10.66
C SER A 28 0.06 3.32 -11.14
N ALA A 29 1.02 3.86 -10.39
CA ALA A 29 2.44 3.65 -10.63
C ALA A 29 2.84 2.18 -10.45
N TYR A 30 2.25 1.51 -9.45
CA TYR A 30 2.42 0.08 -9.19
C TYR A 30 1.07 -0.57 -8.90
N GLN A 31 0.90 -1.80 -9.37
CA GLN A 31 -0.34 -2.55 -9.21
C GLN A 31 -0.02 -4.03 -9.13
N GLY A 32 -0.72 -4.73 -8.25
CA GLY A 32 -0.51 -6.15 -8.14
C GLY A 32 -1.46 -6.79 -7.17
N LYS A 33 -1.09 -7.99 -6.73
CA LYS A 33 -1.79 -8.72 -5.68
C LYS A 33 -1.10 -8.48 -4.35
N TYR A 34 -1.87 -8.56 -3.28
CA TYR A 34 -1.31 -8.56 -1.93
C TYR A 34 -1.87 -9.72 -1.11
N THR A 35 -1.09 -10.17 -0.14
CA THR A 35 -1.47 -11.19 0.83
C THR A 35 -1.20 -10.65 2.21
N ILE A 36 -2.18 -10.70 3.12
CA ILE A 36 -2.00 -10.27 4.51
C ILE A 36 -1.90 -11.50 5.39
N THR A 37 -0.80 -11.60 6.14
CA THR A 37 -0.56 -12.68 7.11
C THR A 37 -0.35 -12.06 8.50
N GLY A 38 -1.40 -12.06 9.31
CA GLY A 38 -1.37 -11.44 10.64
C GLY A 38 -1.19 -9.92 10.52
N ASN A 39 -0.02 -9.42 10.92
CA ASN A 39 0.38 -8.03 10.76
C ASN A 39 1.34 -7.80 9.56
N HIS A 40 1.74 -8.84 8.83
CA HIS A 40 2.57 -8.70 7.64
C HIS A 40 1.72 -8.62 6.37
N ILE A 41 2.22 -7.92 5.36
CA ILE A 41 1.64 -7.84 4.03
C ILE A 41 2.73 -8.08 2.98
N ASP A 42 2.46 -9.04 2.10
CA ASP A 42 3.33 -9.38 0.98
C ASP A 42 2.65 -8.91 -0.31
N TYR A 43 3.42 -8.31 -1.20
CA TYR A 43 2.98 -7.79 -2.48
C TYR A 43 3.64 -8.57 -3.61
N LEU A 44 2.84 -8.87 -4.63
CA LEU A 44 3.27 -9.44 -5.89
C LEU A 44 2.77 -8.53 -7.00
N ASP A 45 3.66 -7.70 -7.54
CA ASP A 45 3.39 -6.82 -8.66
C ASP A 45 3.23 -7.62 -9.96
N ASP A 46 2.40 -7.12 -10.88
CA ASP A 46 2.18 -7.76 -12.18
C ASP A 46 3.45 -7.77 -13.05
N THR A 47 4.41 -6.89 -12.79
CA THR A 47 5.72 -6.92 -13.47
C THR A 47 6.68 -7.98 -12.91
N GLY A 48 6.27 -8.75 -11.89
CA GLY A 48 7.09 -9.78 -11.25
C GLY A 48 8.00 -9.28 -10.13
N PHE A 49 7.76 -8.06 -9.63
CA PHE A 49 8.44 -7.55 -8.43
C PHE A 49 7.69 -8.00 -7.18
N THR A 50 8.43 -8.37 -6.13
CA THR A 50 7.85 -8.69 -4.82
C THR A 50 8.28 -7.65 -3.80
N ALA A 51 7.35 -7.22 -2.96
CA ALA A 51 7.65 -6.33 -1.85
C ALA A 51 7.01 -6.87 -0.57
N ASP A 52 7.63 -6.59 0.57
CA ASP A 52 7.08 -6.90 1.88
C ASP A 52 6.78 -5.62 2.65
N GLY A 53 5.89 -5.76 3.62
CA GLY A 53 5.56 -4.72 4.57
C GLY A 53 4.88 -5.30 5.81
N TYR A 54 4.66 -4.43 6.79
CA TYR A 54 3.94 -4.78 8.00
C TYR A 54 3.10 -3.61 8.50
N PHE A 55 2.01 -3.96 9.17
CA PHE A 55 1.13 -3.04 9.85
C PHE A 55 1.55 -2.94 11.31
N GLN A 56 1.78 -1.73 11.78
CA GLN A 56 2.02 -1.42 13.17
C GLN A 56 1.12 -0.25 13.57
N GLU A 57 0.21 -0.49 14.52
CA GLU A 57 -0.72 0.52 15.05
C GLU A 57 -1.56 1.22 13.95
N GLY A 58 -1.92 0.50 12.88
CA GLY A 58 -2.67 1.04 11.75
C GLY A 58 -1.82 1.77 10.70
N VAL A 59 -0.51 1.90 10.94
CA VAL A 59 0.48 2.43 9.98
C VAL A 59 1.08 1.28 9.19
N LEU A 60 1.19 1.44 7.89
CA LEU A 60 1.84 0.50 6.98
C LEU A 60 3.31 0.91 6.79
N TYR A 61 4.21 0.02 7.16
CA TYR A 61 5.63 0.13 6.90
C TYR A 61 5.97 -0.81 5.76
N HIS A 62 6.33 -0.28 4.60
CA HIS A 62 6.72 -1.12 3.45
C HIS A 62 7.84 -0.44 2.67
N ALA A 63 8.84 -1.22 2.21
CA ALA A 63 9.96 -0.75 1.40
C ALA A 63 10.66 0.55 1.92
N GLY A 64 10.77 0.71 3.24
CA GLY A 64 11.35 1.90 3.88
C GLY A 64 10.46 3.15 3.90
N MET A 65 9.22 3.04 3.42
CA MET A 65 8.20 4.08 3.46
C MET A 65 7.26 3.84 4.64
N ILE A 66 6.78 4.95 5.21
CA ILE A 66 5.78 4.94 6.28
C ILE A 66 4.50 5.54 5.69
N LEU A 67 3.44 4.74 5.65
CA LEU A 67 2.14 5.16 5.15
C LEU A 67 1.11 5.06 6.25
N TYR A 68 0.36 6.15 6.41
CA TYR A 68 -0.68 6.28 7.41
C TYR A 68 -2.01 5.91 6.79
N ARG A 69 -2.82 5.13 7.50
CA ARG A 69 -4.17 4.85 7.07
C ARG A 69 -4.96 6.16 7.00
N GLU A 70 -5.37 6.54 5.80
CA GLU A 70 -6.38 7.57 5.60
C GLU A 70 -7.69 6.99 6.14
N SER A 71 -8.05 7.40 7.35
CA SER A 71 -9.35 7.07 7.92
C SER A 71 -10.39 7.80 7.08
N LYS A 72 -11.10 7.05 6.23
CA LYS A 72 -12.40 7.50 5.71
C LYS A 72 -13.40 7.44 6.85
N ASP A 73 -13.24 8.31 7.83
CA ASP A 73 -14.34 8.70 8.71
C ASP A 73 -15.06 9.87 8.02
N ALA A 74 -16.07 9.52 7.23
CA ALA A 74 -17.08 10.41 6.70
C ALA A 74 -18.43 9.70 6.76
#